data_AF-A0A949B1L3-F1
#
_entry.id   AF-A0A949B1L3-F1
#
_cell.length_a   1.000
_cell.length_b   1.000
_cell.length_c   1.000
_cell.angle_alpha   90.00
_cell.angle_beta   90.00
_cell.angle_gamma   90.00
#
_symmetry.space_group_name_H-M   'P 1'
#
loop_
_entity.id
_entity.type
_entity.pdbx_description
1 polymer ?
#
loop_
_entity_poly.entity_id
_entity_poly.type
_entity_poly.pdbx_seq_one_letter_code
_entity_poly.pdbx_strand_id
1 'polypeptide(L)'
;KEQDYHKKWLPAADVSMERAAYFAGDKYPRLHVELGNYWVMRSTTILPSNSKHQAAWSRAFWHYKKAQSLETGGELKRMKKKIRDYVWYFYPDEGMIKQTIQ
;
A
#
# COMPACT_ATOMS: atom_id res chain seq x y z
N LYS A 1 -9.58 -10.76 -23.17
CA LYS A 1 -10.00 -9.89 -22.05
C LYS A 1 -9.11 -10.05 -20.80
N GLU A 2 -8.79 -11.27 -20.36
CA GLU A 2 -7.86 -11.49 -19.21
C GLU A 2 -6.37 -11.28 -19.55
N GLN A 3 -5.94 -11.60 -20.78
CA GLN A 3 -4.57 -11.34 -21.21
C GLN A 3 -4.21 -9.85 -21.18
N ASP A 4 -5.13 -8.97 -21.58
CA ASP A 4 -4.93 -7.52 -21.55
C ASP A 4 -4.86 -6.99 -20.11
N TYR A 5 -5.58 -7.63 -19.17
CA TYR A 5 -5.55 -7.25 -17.77
C TYR A 5 -4.13 -7.36 -17.21
N HIS A 6 -3.49 -8.53 -17.35
CA HIS A 6 -2.14 -8.74 -16.81
C HIS A 6 -1.04 -8.07 -17.62
N LYS A 7 -1.20 -7.91 -18.94
CA LYS A 7 -0.16 -7.39 -19.83
C LYS A 7 -0.22 -5.88 -20.06
N LYS A 8 -1.40 -5.26 -19.93
CA LYS A 8 -1.62 -3.85 -20.27
C LYS A 8 -2.17 -3.06 -19.10
N TRP A 9 -3.31 -3.48 -18.54
CA TRP A 9 -4.05 -2.65 -17.59
C TRP A 9 -3.44 -2.63 -16.19
N LEU A 10 -3.05 -3.79 -15.67
CA LEU A 10 -2.41 -3.87 -14.35
C LEU A 10 -1.03 -3.19 -14.32
N PRO A 11 -0.15 -3.36 -15.33
CA PRO A 11 1.08 -2.56 -15.41
C PRO A 11 0.83 -1.06 -15.54
N ALA A 12 -0.19 -0.64 -16.30
CA ALA A 12 -0.55 0.78 -16.41
C ALA A 12 -1.05 1.37 -15.09
N ALA A 13 -1.79 0.57 -14.30
CA ALA A 13 -2.19 0.94 -12.96
C ALA A 13 -0.98 1.08 -12.03
N ASP A 14 -0.04 0.12 -12.05
CA ASP A 14 1.21 0.18 -11.27
C ASP A 14 1.97 1.49 -11.57
N VAL A 15 2.15 1.84 -12.85
CA VAL A 15 2.80 3.10 -13.26
C VAL A 15 2.02 4.34 -12.82
N SER A 16 0.70 4.30 -12.87
CA SER A 16 -0.14 5.43 -12.46
C SER A 16 -0.03 5.70 -10.96
N MET A 17 0.05 4.64 -10.15
CA MET A 17 0.23 4.76 -8.68
C MET A 17 1.63 5.27 -8.33
N GLU A 18 2.67 4.83 -9.05
CA GLU A 18 4.02 5.38 -8.90
C GLU A 18 4.08 6.88 -9.24
N ARG A 19 3.40 7.30 -10.31
CA ARG A 19 3.31 8.73 -10.67
C ARG A 19 2.48 9.52 -9.66
N ALA A 20 1.38 8.96 -9.16
CA ALA A 20 0.58 9.60 -8.12
C ALA A 20 1.41 9.87 -6.87
N ALA A 21 2.26 8.92 -6.46
CA ALA A 21 3.22 9.12 -5.37
C ALA A 21 4.18 10.29 -5.64
N TYR A 22 4.73 10.36 -6.85
CA TYR A 22 5.65 11.42 -7.26
C TYR A 22 5.00 12.81 -7.22
N PHE A 23 3.78 12.95 -7.74
CA PHE A 23 3.08 14.24 -7.79
C PHE A 23 2.46 14.66 -6.46
N ALA A 24 2.05 13.69 -5.62
CA ALA A 24 1.53 13.97 -4.28
C ALA A 24 2.58 14.66 -3.40
N GLY A 25 3.85 14.29 -3.58
CA GLY A 25 4.93 14.65 -2.66
C GLY A 25 4.57 14.31 -1.22
N ASP A 26 4.97 15.17 -0.29
CA ASP A 26 4.89 14.91 1.15
C ASP A 26 3.67 15.56 1.83
N LYS A 27 2.62 15.90 1.07
CA LYS A 27 1.58 16.82 1.57
C LYS A 27 0.26 16.14 1.92
N TYR A 28 0.04 14.90 1.49
CA TYR A 28 -1.29 14.27 1.52
C TYR A 28 -1.26 12.91 2.22
N PRO A 29 -1.38 12.87 3.57
CA PRO A 29 -1.31 11.64 4.35
C PRO A 29 -2.36 10.60 3.90
N ARG A 30 -3.58 11.06 3.61
CA ARG A 30 -4.65 10.21 3.10
C ARG A 30 -4.29 9.55 1.77
N LEU A 31 -3.66 10.27 0.85
CA LEU A 31 -3.26 9.71 -0.44
C LEU A 31 -2.20 8.63 -0.27
N HIS A 32 -1.26 8.81 0.66
CA HIS A 32 -0.31 7.75 1.00
C HIS A 32 -1.00 6.50 1.58
N VAL A 33 -2.07 6.64 2.38
CA VAL A 33 -2.85 5.48 2.81
C VAL A 33 -3.45 4.74 1.62
N GLU A 34 -4.08 5.44 0.67
CA GLU A 34 -4.68 4.80 -0.50
C GLU A 34 -3.65 4.14 -1.43
N LEU A 35 -2.47 4.75 -1.59
CA LEU A 35 -1.36 4.14 -2.32
C LEU A 35 -0.84 2.89 -1.60
N GLY A 36 -0.76 2.92 -0.27
CA GLY A 36 -0.46 1.76 0.54
C GLY A 36 -1.47 0.63 0.32
N ASN A 37 -2.77 0.96 0.38
CA ASN A 37 -3.87 0.03 0.14
C ASN A 37 -3.76 -0.64 -1.24
N TYR A 38 -3.50 0.16 -2.29
CA TYR A 38 -3.27 -0.35 -3.64
C TYR A 38 -2.16 -1.41 -3.67
N TRP A 39 -1.02 -1.12 -3.05
CA TRP A 39 0.13 -2.03 -3.05
C TRP A 39 -0.10 -3.29 -2.19
N VAL A 40 -0.88 -3.22 -1.11
CA VAL A 40 -1.35 -4.40 -0.37
C VAL A 40 -2.20 -5.29 -1.27
N MET A 41 -3.24 -4.74 -1.89
CA MET A 41 -4.08 -5.50 -2.83
C MET A 41 -3.25 -6.04 -4.00
N ARG A 42 -2.32 -5.24 -4.54
CA ARG A 42 -1.45 -5.67 -5.64
C ARG A 42 -0.59 -6.87 -5.24
N SER A 43 -0.08 -6.88 -4.02
CA SER A 43 0.75 -7.99 -3.53
C SER A 43 -0.01 -9.31 -3.49
N THR A 44 -1.33 -9.34 -3.22
CA THR A 44 -2.11 -10.59 -3.20
C THR A 44 -2.34 -11.18 -4.59
N THR A 45 -2.11 -10.42 -5.65
CA THR A 45 -2.17 -10.88 -7.04
C THR A 45 -0.86 -11.51 -7.53
N ILE A 46 0.15 -11.59 -6.66
CA ILE A 46 1.50 -12.09 -6.97
C ILE A 46 1.82 -13.24 -6.01
N LEU A 47 2.40 -14.32 -6.52
CA LEU A 47 2.85 -15.42 -5.67
C LEU A 47 3.88 -14.93 -4.64
N PRO A 48 3.79 -15.33 -3.35
CA PRO A 48 4.75 -14.92 -2.32
C PRO A 48 6.21 -15.24 -2.63
N SER A 49 6.48 -16.29 -3.41
CA SER A 49 7.83 -16.67 -3.86
C SER A 49 8.42 -15.75 -4.94
N ASN A 50 7.60 -14.89 -5.55
CA ASN A 50 8.04 -13.96 -6.59
C ASN A 50 8.55 -12.66 -5.95
N SER A 51 9.72 -12.19 -6.35
CA SER A 51 10.31 -10.94 -5.83
C SER A 51 9.41 -9.70 -6.00
N LYS A 52 8.49 -9.71 -6.98
CA LYS A 52 7.50 -8.65 -7.16
C LYS A 52 6.49 -8.57 -6.02
N HIS A 53 6.20 -9.66 -5.32
CA HIS A 53 5.35 -9.68 -4.13
C HIS A 53 6.00 -8.82 -3.05
N GLN A 54 7.26 -9.13 -2.72
CA GLN A 54 8.04 -8.36 -1.74
C GLN A 54 8.19 -6.89 -2.16
N ALA A 55 8.40 -6.61 -3.45
CA ALA A 55 8.48 -5.24 -3.94
C ALA A 55 7.16 -4.47 -3.78
N ALA A 56 6.00 -5.11 -3.99
CA ALA A 56 4.70 -4.49 -3.72
C ALA A 56 4.50 -4.27 -2.21
N TRP A 57 4.82 -5.26 -1.38
CA TRP A 57 4.74 -5.13 0.08
C TRP A 57 5.61 -4.00 0.63
N SER A 58 6.87 -3.90 0.18
CA SER A 58 7.79 -2.83 0.57
C SER A 58 7.27 -1.44 0.17
N ARG A 59 6.64 -1.32 -1.00
CA ARG A 59 5.99 -0.06 -1.41
C ARG A 59 4.81 0.28 -0.49
N ALA A 60 3.96 -0.70 -0.16
CA ALA A 60 2.85 -0.50 0.76
C ALA A 60 3.33 0.04 2.11
N PHE A 61 4.34 -0.62 2.68
CA PHE A 61 4.97 -0.20 3.93
C PHE A 61 5.54 1.20 3.85
N TRP A 62 6.28 1.54 2.78
CA TRP A 62 6.84 2.87 2.60
C TRP A 62 5.75 3.96 2.61
N HIS A 63 4.65 3.73 1.89
CA HIS A 63 3.52 4.64 1.85
C HIS A 63 2.86 4.80 3.22
N TYR A 64 2.59 3.71 3.94
CA TYR A 64 2.02 3.80 5.28
C TYR A 64 2.93 4.53 6.26
N LYS A 65 4.24 4.26 6.23
CA LYS A 65 5.22 4.97 7.06
C LYS A 65 5.22 6.46 6.75
N LYS A 66 5.16 6.83 5.47
CA LYS A 66 5.09 8.22 5.05
C LYS A 66 3.80 8.89 5.53
N ALA A 67 2.65 8.24 5.38
CA ALA A 67 1.37 8.75 5.90
C ALA A 67 1.43 9.03 7.40
N GLN A 68 2.00 8.08 8.16
CA GLN A 68 2.12 8.18 9.62
C GLN A 68 3.09 9.29 10.06
N SER A 69 4.14 9.57 9.28
CA SER A 69 5.07 10.66 9.59
C SER A 69 4.47 12.06 9.42
N LEU A 70 3.35 12.17 8.72
CA LEU A 70 2.70 13.44 8.41
C LEU A 70 1.51 13.76 9.34
N GLU A 71 1.17 12.84 10.24
CA GLU A 71 0.03 12.96 11.15
C GLU A 71 0.45 12.76 12.60
N THR A 72 -0.31 13.34 13.53
CA THR A 72 -0.05 13.18 14.97
C THR A 72 -1.35 12.99 15.76
N GLY A 73 -1.22 12.61 17.04
CA GLY A 73 -2.35 12.56 17.97
C GLY A 73 -3.51 11.67 17.53
N GLY A 74 -4.73 12.21 17.61
CA GLY A 74 -5.97 11.48 17.31
C GLY A 74 -6.09 11.03 15.86
N GLU A 75 -5.59 11.82 14.90
CA GLU A 75 -5.61 11.46 13.48
C GLU A 75 -4.67 10.31 13.17
N LEU A 76 -3.45 10.32 13.73
CA LEU A 76 -2.52 9.21 13.61
C LEU A 76 -3.13 7.91 14.16
N LYS A 77 -3.80 7.96 15.32
CA LYS A 77 -4.46 6.78 15.90
C LYS A 77 -5.58 6.25 14.99
N ARG A 78 -6.42 7.13 14.44
CA ARG A 78 -7.47 6.75 13.48
C ARG A 78 -6.88 6.15 12.20
N MET A 79 -5.82 6.74 11.69
CA MET A 79 -5.11 6.26 10.50
C MET A 79 -4.51 4.87 10.73
N LYS A 80 -3.76 4.66 11.82
CA LYS A 80 -3.20 3.35 12.18
C LYS A 80 -4.27 2.27 12.27
N LYS A 81 -5.45 2.59 12.82
CA LYS A 81 -6.59 1.66 12.83
C LYS A 81 -7.07 1.31 11.41
N LYS A 82 -7.24 2.30 10.53
CA LYS A 82 -7.66 2.05 9.14
C LYS A 82 -6.65 1.18 8.38
N ILE A 83 -5.35 1.48 8.53
CA ILE A 83 -4.26 0.68 7.94
C ILE A 83 -4.33 -0.76 8.46
N ARG A 84 -4.45 -0.94 9.79
CA ARG A 84 -4.58 -2.26 10.42
C ARG A 84 -5.76 -3.04 9.85
N ASP A 85 -6.95 -2.45 9.84
CA ASP A 85 -8.17 -3.12 9.39
C ASP A 85 -8.06 -3.54 7.92
N TYR A 86 -7.47 -2.70 7.07
CA TYR A 86 -7.28 -3.00 5.65
C TYR A 86 -6.23 -4.09 5.41
N VAL A 87 -5.07 -4.00 6.09
CA VAL A 87 -4.02 -5.02 5.99
C VAL A 87 -4.52 -6.37 6.48
N TRP A 88 -5.24 -6.41 7.61
CA TRP A 88 -5.81 -7.64 8.16
C TRP A 88 -6.74 -8.36 7.18
N TYR A 89 -7.54 -7.59 6.42
CA TYR A 89 -8.46 -8.16 5.43
C TYR A 89 -7.75 -8.99 4.35
N PHE A 90 -6.54 -8.58 3.92
CA PHE A 90 -5.75 -9.30 2.92
C PHE A 90 -4.74 -10.27 3.52
N TYR A 91 -4.18 -9.91 4.67
CA TYR A 91 -3.15 -10.65 5.39
C TYR A 91 -3.54 -10.70 6.87
N PRO A 92 -4.30 -11.72 7.31
CA PRO A 92 -4.67 -11.91 8.71
C PRO A 92 -3.47 -12.43 9.52
N ASP A 93 -2.39 -11.66 9.51
CA ASP A 93 -1.10 -11.96 10.12
C ASP A 93 -0.65 -10.75 10.96
N GLU A 94 -0.50 -10.98 12.27
CA GLU A 94 -0.10 -9.94 13.22
C GLU A 94 1.33 -9.43 12.98
N GLY A 95 2.21 -10.26 12.41
CA GLY A 95 3.57 -9.85 12.04
C GLY A 95 3.55 -8.82 10.91
N MET A 96 2.73 -9.04 9.89
CA MET A 96 2.52 -8.10 8.78
C MET A 96 1.86 -6.80 9.26
N ILE A 97 0.85 -6.88 10.14
CA ILE A 97 0.29 -5.67 10.76
C ILE A 97 1.38 -4.87 11.47
N LYS A 98 2.16 -5.50 12.36
CA LYS A 98 3.21 -4.83 13.15
C LYS A 98 4.25 -4.13 12.28
N GLN A 99 4.52 -4.62 11.09
CA GLN A 99 5.37 -3.92 10.13
C GLN A 99 4.73 -2.61 9.65
N THR A 100 3.42 -2.57 9.44
CA THR A 100 2.73 -1.42 8.83
C THR A 100 2.32 -0.28 9.78
N ILE A 101 2.19 -0.51 11.09
CA ILE A 101 1.65 0.47 12.06
C ILE A 101 2.65 0.97 13.11
N GLN A 102 3.91 1.20 12.70
CA GLN A 102 5.00 1.61 13.59
C GLN A 102 4.90 3.09 13.99
#